data_AF-A0A8J7G1I5-F1
#
_entry.id   AF-A0A8J7G1I5-F1
#
_cell.length_a   1.000
_cell.length_b   1.000
_cell.length_c   1.000
_cell.angle_alpha   90.00
_cell.angle_beta   90.00
_cell.angle_gamma   90.00
#
_symmetry.space_group_name_H-M   'P 1'
#
loop_
_entity.id
_entity.type
_entity.pdbx_description
1 polymer ?
#
loop_
_entity_poly.entity_id
_entity_poly.type
_entity_poly.pdbx_seq_one_letter_code
_entity_poly.pdbx_strand_id
1 'polypeptide(L)'
;MAGVSMLPDKKEALITGGVEAGIEALKLVPGIGILIESVRKYRESIEEQQQREFVQKILERLEYVERNLDWYKTEEGDRFARKVIATALNAEYVDKLDFIANLFVNGATLETGEAERFKYVEMVRLLSRPALQVLVKIVQILPEHKGISVRNLAAAIGWEPALVDACILELHAVGAISQKWFGDAENPERRTLNNTPVITEFTKSFSKIVSLPAG
;
A
#
# COMPACT_ATOMS: atom_id res chain seq x y z
N MET A 1 -24.15 -15.83 43.35
CA MET A 1 -24.45 -15.45 41.96
C MET A 1 -24.06 -13.99 41.78
N ALA A 2 -22.86 -13.72 41.29
CA ALA A 2 -22.40 -12.37 41.00
C ALA A 2 -22.44 -12.21 39.49
N GLY A 3 -23.31 -11.31 39.01
CA GLY A 3 -23.42 -10.95 37.61
C GLY A 3 -22.18 -10.20 37.17
N VAL A 4 -21.43 -10.79 36.24
CA VAL A 4 -20.38 -10.10 35.51
C VAL A 4 -21.08 -9.27 34.43
N SER A 5 -21.28 -7.99 34.74
CA SER A 5 -21.55 -6.96 33.74
C SER A 5 -20.30 -6.82 32.86
N MET A 6 -20.29 -7.51 31.72
CA MET A 6 -19.35 -7.21 30.64
C MET A 6 -19.82 -5.92 29.97
N LEU A 7 -19.20 -4.81 30.36
CA LEU A 7 -19.21 -3.59 29.58
C LEU A 7 -18.69 -3.94 28.16
N PRO A 8 -19.39 -3.58 27.07
CA PRO A 8 -18.85 -3.73 25.73
C PRO A 8 -17.54 -2.95 25.66
N ASP A 9 -16.50 -3.59 25.11
CA ASP A 9 -15.16 -3.04 25.03
C ASP A 9 -15.23 -1.64 24.42
N LYS A 10 -14.56 -0.65 25.02
CA LYS A 10 -14.58 0.77 24.57
C LYS A 10 -14.22 0.96 23.08
N LYS A 11 -13.60 -0.05 22.43
CA LYS A 11 -13.38 -0.13 20.98
C LYS A 11 -14.66 -0.38 20.18
N GLU A 12 -15.59 -1.22 20.65
CA GLU A 12 -16.87 -1.49 19.98
C GLU A 12 -17.78 -0.25 19.98
N ALA A 13 -17.77 0.54 21.06
CA ALA A 13 -18.59 1.75 21.19
C ALA A 13 -18.09 2.92 20.32
N LEU A 14 -16.78 3.01 20.05
CA LEU A 14 -16.19 4.00 19.13
C LEU A 14 -16.56 3.72 17.66
N ILE A 15 -16.88 2.46 17.33
CA ILE A 15 -17.27 1.99 16.00
C ILE A 15 -18.77 2.23 15.72
N THR A 16 -19.58 2.67 16.68
CA THR A 16 -21.05 2.70 16.49
C THR A 16 -21.65 4.06 16.14
N GLY A 17 -21.02 5.19 16.54
CA GLY A 17 -21.67 6.51 16.42
C GLY A 17 -21.40 7.27 15.11
N GLY A 18 -20.13 7.55 14.81
CA GLY A 18 -19.72 8.28 13.59
C GLY A 18 -19.37 7.36 12.41
N VAL A 19 -19.11 6.09 12.71
CA VAL A 19 -18.69 5.07 11.75
C VAL A 19 -19.87 4.52 10.94
N GLU A 20 -21.13 4.66 11.39
CA GLU A 20 -22.30 4.18 10.63
C GLU A 20 -22.54 4.96 9.33
N ALA A 21 -22.46 6.30 9.35
CA ALA A 21 -22.59 7.11 8.15
C ALA A 21 -21.47 6.81 7.14
N GLY A 22 -20.24 6.65 7.65
CA GLY A 22 -19.09 6.26 6.84
C GLY A 22 -19.15 4.84 6.29
N ILE A 23 -19.70 3.90 7.07
CA ILE A 23 -19.99 2.55 6.60
C ILE A 23 -21.02 2.58 5.48
N GLU A 24 -22.08 3.39 5.61
CA GLU A 24 -23.08 3.52 4.54
C GLU A 24 -22.47 4.12 3.27
N ALA A 25 -21.54 5.07 3.37
CA ALA A 25 -20.78 5.56 2.22
C ALA A 25 -19.90 4.48 1.60
N LEU A 26 -19.19 3.67 2.41
CA LEU A 26 -18.36 2.56 1.91
C LEU A 26 -19.17 1.45 1.25
N LYS A 27 -20.42 1.23 1.65
CA LYS A 27 -21.30 0.26 0.98
C LYS A 27 -21.58 0.61 -0.47
N LEU A 28 -21.43 1.87 -0.86
CA LEU A 28 -21.56 2.32 -2.25
C LEU A 28 -20.35 1.93 -3.11
N VAL A 29 -19.22 1.57 -2.49
CA VAL A 29 -18.04 1.11 -3.21
C VAL A 29 -18.20 -0.37 -3.57
N PRO A 30 -18.00 -0.76 -4.85
CA PRO A 30 -18.18 -2.14 -5.25
C PRO A 30 -17.32 -3.12 -4.46
N GLY A 31 -17.94 -4.20 -3.98
CA GLY A 31 -17.28 -5.25 -3.19
C GLY A 31 -17.09 -4.92 -1.70
N ILE A 32 -16.93 -3.64 -1.33
CA ILE A 32 -16.75 -3.24 0.08
C ILE A 32 -18.03 -3.44 0.89
N GLY A 33 -19.21 -3.15 0.31
CA GLY A 33 -20.49 -3.39 1.00
C GLY A 33 -20.69 -4.85 1.40
N ILE A 34 -20.30 -5.79 0.54
CA ILE A 34 -20.37 -7.23 0.82
C ILE A 34 -19.39 -7.62 1.94
N LEU A 35 -18.17 -7.05 1.91
CA LEU A 35 -17.16 -7.25 2.96
C LEU A 35 -17.60 -6.75 4.33
N ILE A 36 -18.24 -5.57 4.39
CA ILE A 36 -18.73 -5.01 5.65
C ILE A 36 -19.83 -5.91 6.23
N GLU A 37 -20.76 -6.37 5.39
CA GLU A 37 -21.84 -7.25 5.84
C GLU A 37 -21.34 -8.65 6.23
N SER A 38 -20.31 -9.19 5.56
CA SER A 38 -19.68 -10.46 5.96
C SER A 38 -19.00 -10.35 7.33
N VAL A 39 -18.26 -9.26 7.55
CA VAL A 39 -17.57 -8.96 8.82
C VAL A 39 -18.55 -8.80 9.99
N ARG A 40 -19.73 -8.22 9.74
CA ARG A 40 -20.81 -8.04 10.74
C ARG A 40 -21.48 -9.36 11.11
N LYS A 41 -21.60 -10.30 10.16
CA LYS A 41 -22.40 -11.51 10.33
C LYS A 41 -21.65 -12.67 11.01
N TYR A 42 -20.32 -12.73 10.91
CA TYR A 42 -19.53 -13.87 11.41
C TYR A 42 -18.31 -13.43 12.23
N ARG A 43 -17.95 -14.20 13.26
CA ARG A 43 -16.98 -13.81 14.32
C ARG A 43 -15.77 -14.73 14.51
N GLU A 44 -15.55 -15.78 13.70
CA GLU A 44 -14.72 -16.92 14.13
C GLU A 44 -13.65 -17.45 13.13
N SER A 45 -13.38 -16.85 11.96
CA SER A 45 -12.34 -17.36 11.01
C SER A 45 -11.12 -16.44 10.76
N ILE A 46 -9.98 -17.02 10.31
CA ILE A 46 -8.75 -16.26 9.93
C ILE A 46 -9.01 -15.33 8.74
N GLU A 47 -9.78 -15.80 7.75
CA GLU A 47 -10.21 -14.96 6.62
C GLU A 47 -11.06 -13.78 7.10
N GLU A 48 -11.90 -13.96 8.12
CA GLU A 48 -12.65 -12.85 8.74
C GLU A 48 -11.74 -11.87 9.48
N GLN A 49 -10.66 -12.33 10.12
CA GLN A 49 -9.69 -11.44 10.75
C GLN A 49 -9.01 -10.55 9.72
N GLN A 50 -8.60 -11.11 8.59
CA GLN A 50 -8.02 -10.36 7.47
C GLN A 50 -9.04 -9.40 6.84
N GLN A 51 -10.28 -9.85 6.61
CA GLN A 51 -11.37 -8.99 6.13
C GLN A 51 -11.61 -7.81 7.09
N ARG A 52 -11.68 -8.07 8.39
CA ARG A 52 -11.86 -7.06 9.44
C ARG A 52 -10.73 -6.04 9.43
N GLU A 53 -9.50 -6.53 9.39
CA GLU A 53 -8.33 -5.66 9.40
C GLU A 53 -8.28 -4.79 8.15
N PHE A 54 -8.58 -5.34 6.97
CA PHE A 54 -8.65 -4.57 5.74
C PHE A 54 -9.76 -3.51 5.79
N VAL A 55 -10.98 -3.89 6.19
CA VAL A 55 -12.11 -2.95 6.34
C VAL A 55 -11.77 -1.84 7.35
N GLN A 56 -11.14 -2.18 8.47
CA GLN A 56 -10.72 -1.20 9.46
C GLN A 56 -9.71 -0.21 8.86
N LYS A 57 -8.71 -0.69 8.11
CA LYS A 57 -7.74 0.19 7.44
C LYS A 57 -8.39 1.10 6.39
N ILE A 58 -9.42 0.63 5.69
CA ILE A 58 -10.21 1.49 4.78
C ILE A 58 -11.03 2.52 5.55
N LEU A 59 -11.66 2.14 6.67
CA LEU A 59 -12.41 3.08 7.54
C LEU A 59 -11.52 4.18 8.12
N GLU A 60 -10.29 3.85 8.51
CA GLU A 60 -9.29 4.84 8.94
C GLU A 60 -8.93 5.86 7.84
N ARG A 61 -9.27 5.57 6.58
CA ARG A 61 -9.00 6.39 5.40
C ARG A 61 -10.29 6.78 4.66
N LEU A 62 -11.43 6.70 5.34
CA LEU A 62 -12.76 6.86 4.76
C LEU A 62 -12.91 8.15 3.97
N GLU A 63 -12.45 9.28 4.52
CA GLU A 63 -12.57 10.61 3.90
C GLU A 63 -12.03 10.63 2.46
N TYR A 64 -10.94 9.90 2.21
CA TYR A 64 -10.34 9.81 0.87
C TYR A 64 -11.15 8.94 -0.07
N VAL A 65 -11.78 7.88 0.43
CA VAL A 65 -12.70 7.06 -0.36
C VAL A 65 -13.93 7.87 -0.74
N GLU A 66 -14.50 8.60 0.22
CA GLU A 66 -15.68 9.46 0.02
C GLU A 66 -15.45 10.51 -1.07
N ARG A 67 -14.30 11.19 -1.04
CA ARG A 67 -13.90 12.18 -2.07
C ARG A 67 -13.84 11.59 -3.48
N ASN A 68 -13.69 10.28 -3.63
CA ASN A 68 -13.51 9.60 -4.91
C ASN A 68 -14.62 8.56 -5.20
N LEU A 69 -15.75 8.61 -4.50
CA LEU A 69 -16.84 7.63 -4.63
C LEU A 69 -17.34 7.46 -6.07
N ASP A 70 -17.44 8.56 -6.82
CA ASP A 70 -17.94 8.50 -8.19
C ASP A 70 -16.96 7.78 -9.13
N TRP A 71 -15.66 7.85 -8.86
CA TRP A 71 -14.67 7.10 -9.64
C TRP A 71 -14.84 5.59 -9.43
N TYR A 72 -15.09 5.13 -8.20
CA TYR A 72 -15.31 3.70 -7.92
C TYR A 72 -16.57 3.13 -8.58
N LYS A 73 -17.53 3.98 -8.96
CA LYS A 73 -18.74 3.57 -9.70
C LYS A 73 -18.50 3.40 -11.20
N THR A 74 -17.36 3.86 -11.71
CA THR A 74 -16.98 3.62 -13.10
C THR A 74 -16.58 2.15 -13.32
N GLU A 75 -16.61 1.69 -14.56
CA GLU A 75 -16.21 0.32 -14.91
C GLU A 75 -14.75 0.04 -14.53
N GLU A 76 -13.87 1.02 -14.73
CA GLU A 76 -12.47 0.94 -14.33
C GLU A 76 -12.33 0.87 -12.80
N GLY A 77 -13.02 1.77 -12.09
CA GLY A 77 -13.00 1.82 -10.62
C GLY A 77 -13.50 0.53 -9.97
N ASP A 78 -14.56 -0.08 -10.51
CA ASP A 78 -15.08 -1.38 -10.05
C ASP A 78 -14.05 -2.49 -10.26
N ARG A 79 -13.45 -2.61 -11.45
CA ARG A 79 -12.40 -3.61 -11.72
C ARG A 79 -11.20 -3.44 -10.81
N PHE A 80 -10.76 -2.19 -10.60
CA PHE A 80 -9.67 -1.88 -9.69
C PHE A 80 -9.99 -2.25 -8.25
N ALA A 81 -11.14 -1.81 -7.72
CA ALA A 81 -11.58 -2.12 -6.37
C ALA A 81 -11.63 -3.63 -6.14
N ARG A 82 -12.24 -4.39 -7.06
CA ARG A 82 -12.29 -5.87 -6.98
C ARG A 82 -10.92 -6.49 -6.94
N LYS A 83 -9.98 -6.01 -7.77
CA LYS A 83 -8.62 -6.57 -7.84
C LYS A 83 -7.83 -6.28 -6.55
N VAL A 84 -7.98 -5.07 -6.00
CA VAL A 84 -7.33 -4.69 -4.73
C VAL A 84 -7.94 -5.48 -3.57
N ILE A 85 -9.28 -5.59 -3.52
CA ILE A 85 -9.98 -6.41 -2.52
C ILE A 85 -9.53 -7.87 -2.60
N ALA A 86 -9.54 -8.49 -3.79
CA ALA A 86 -9.08 -9.87 -3.95
C ALA A 86 -7.63 -10.06 -3.48
N THR A 87 -6.78 -9.04 -3.67
CA THR A 87 -5.41 -9.04 -3.14
C THR A 87 -5.41 -8.94 -1.61
N ALA A 88 -6.23 -8.05 -1.06
CA ALA A 88 -6.35 -7.84 0.38
C ALA A 88 -6.89 -9.06 1.13
N LEU A 89 -7.61 -9.96 0.46
CA LEU A 89 -8.18 -11.18 1.05
C LEU A 89 -7.32 -12.42 0.84
N ASN A 90 -6.21 -12.31 0.10
CA ASN A 90 -5.28 -13.42 -0.05
C ASN A 90 -4.36 -13.49 1.17
N ALA A 91 -4.33 -14.65 1.83
CA ALA A 91 -3.53 -14.89 3.03
C ALA A 91 -2.03 -14.62 2.83
N GLU A 92 -1.51 -14.76 1.60
CA GLU A 92 -0.12 -14.47 1.25
C GLU A 92 0.28 -13.01 1.45
N TYR A 93 -0.67 -12.09 1.53
CA TYR A 93 -0.42 -10.65 1.57
C TYR A 93 -0.92 -9.96 2.85
N VAL A 94 -1.24 -10.74 3.89
CA VAL A 94 -1.69 -10.23 5.20
C VAL A 94 -0.73 -9.19 5.78
N ASP A 95 0.57 -9.42 5.66
CA ASP A 95 1.59 -8.52 6.20
C ASP A 95 1.68 -7.17 5.45
N LYS A 96 1.02 -7.06 4.30
CA LYS A 96 1.01 -5.89 3.42
C LYS A 96 -0.32 -5.13 3.42
N LEU A 97 -1.27 -5.48 4.28
CA LEU A 97 -2.61 -4.87 4.30
C LEU A 97 -2.61 -3.33 4.37
N ASP A 98 -1.66 -2.70 5.08
CA ASP A 98 -1.54 -1.24 5.08
C ASP A 98 -1.22 -0.66 3.71
N PHE A 99 -0.30 -1.29 2.98
CA PHE A 99 0.07 -0.87 1.63
C PHE A 99 -1.06 -1.13 0.64
N ILE A 100 -1.81 -2.21 0.82
CA ILE A 100 -2.98 -2.54 -0.01
C ILE A 100 -4.13 -1.56 0.24
N ALA A 101 -4.36 -1.17 1.50
CA ALA A 101 -5.34 -0.15 1.85
C ALA A 101 -4.96 1.24 1.30
N ASN A 102 -3.68 1.61 1.39
CA ASN A 102 -3.16 2.83 0.77
C ASN A 102 -3.36 2.80 -0.76
N LEU A 103 -3.02 1.68 -1.41
CA LEU A 103 -3.22 1.47 -2.84
C LEU A 103 -4.70 1.60 -3.24
N PHE A 104 -5.61 1.03 -2.44
CA PHE A 104 -7.05 1.13 -2.67
C PHE A 104 -7.48 2.59 -2.77
N VAL A 105 -7.09 3.39 -1.78
CA VAL A 105 -7.49 4.79 -1.60
C VAL A 105 -6.81 5.70 -2.62
N ASN A 106 -5.49 5.62 -2.73
CA ASN A 106 -4.71 6.50 -3.58
C ASN A 106 -4.87 6.17 -5.07
N GLY A 107 -5.22 4.92 -5.41
CA GLY A 107 -5.42 4.47 -6.78
C GLY A 107 -6.46 5.29 -7.55
N ALA A 108 -7.51 5.74 -6.85
CA ALA A 108 -8.56 6.58 -7.42
C ALA A 108 -8.08 8.00 -7.78
N THR A 109 -7.03 8.48 -7.10
CA THR A 109 -6.50 9.86 -7.26
C THR A 109 -5.42 9.97 -8.34
N LEU A 110 -5.03 8.86 -8.95
CA LEU A 110 -4.00 8.88 -9.98
C LEU A 110 -4.53 9.49 -11.26
N GLU A 111 -3.69 10.27 -11.93
CA GLU A 111 -3.97 10.74 -13.29
C GLU A 111 -3.54 9.71 -14.35
N THR A 112 -3.01 8.56 -13.92
CA THR A 112 -2.51 7.51 -14.79
C THR A 112 -3.65 6.69 -15.41
N GLY A 113 -3.32 5.82 -16.38
CA GLY A 113 -4.30 4.92 -17.00
C GLY A 113 -4.51 3.62 -16.21
N GLU A 114 -5.58 2.90 -16.51
CA GLU A 114 -5.96 1.62 -15.89
C GLU A 114 -4.80 0.61 -15.81
N ALA A 115 -4.07 0.44 -16.92
CA ALA A 115 -2.96 -0.50 -17.00
C ALA A 115 -1.87 -0.21 -15.95
N GLU A 116 -1.62 1.06 -15.67
CA GLU A 116 -0.62 1.46 -14.68
C GLU A 116 -1.13 1.21 -13.26
N ARG A 117 -2.41 1.51 -12.98
CA ARG A 117 -3.04 1.17 -11.69
C ARG A 117 -2.94 -0.32 -11.40
N PHE A 118 -3.23 -1.18 -12.38
CA PHE A 118 -3.11 -2.63 -12.23
C PHE A 118 -1.66 -3.09 -12.10
N LYS A 119 -0.72 -2.43 -12.76
CA LYS A 119 0.70 -2.71 -12.57
C LYS A 119 1.11 -2.48 -11.12
N TYR A 120 0.63 -1.41 -10.48
CA TYR A 120 0.91 -1.16 -9.06
C TYR A 120 0.33 -2.24 -8.15
N VAL A 121 -0.86 -2.78 -8.45
CA VAL A 121 -1.40 -3.93 -7.72
C VAL A 121 -0.47 -5.13 -7.81
N GLU A 122 0.00 -5.48 -9.02
CA GLU A 122 0.93 -6.60 -9.19
C GLU A 122 2.27 -6.36 -8.49
N MET A 123 2.79 -5.13 -8.54
CA MET A 123 4.03 -4.80 -7.84
C MET A 123 3.89 -4.92 -6.32
N VAL A 124 2.75 -4.54 -5.73
CA VAL A 124 2.51 -4.76 -4.29
C VAL A 124 2.44 -6.25 -3.95
N ARG A 125 1.95 -7.11 -4.86
CA ARG A 125 1.93 -8.57 -4.66
C ARG A 125 3.34 -9.16 -4.69
N LEU A 126 4.15 -8.74 -5.66
CA LEU A 126 5.50 -9.25 -5.88
C LEU A 126 6.50 -8.77 -4.83
N LEU A 127 6.33 -7.53 -4.33
CA LEU A 127 7.25 -6.95 -3.37
C LEU A 127 6.97 -7.42 -1.93
N SER A 128 8.05 -7.60 -1.19
CA SER A 128 8.07 -7.80 0.24
C SER A 128 7.67 -6.52 0.96
N ARG A 129 7.10 -6.66 2.16
CA ARG A 129 6.78 -5.51 3.02
C ARG A 129 8.00 -4.61 3.27
N PRO A 130 9.21 -5.13 3.58
CA PRO A 130 10.39 -4.28 3.74
C PRO A 130 10.76 -3.50 2.48
N ALA A 131 10.63 -4.10 1.29
CA ALA A 131 10.90 -3.40 0.03
C ALA A 131 9.93 -2.24 -0.22
N LEU A 132 8.64 -2.42 0.09
CA LEU A 132 7.65 -1.33 0.03
C LEU A 132 7.98 -0.20 1.03
N GLN A 133 8.46 -0.53 2.23
CA GLN A 133 8.91 0.48 3.21
C GLN A 133 10.14 1.25 2.70
N VAL A 134 11.10 0.54 2.11
CA VAL A 134 12.30 1.13 1.50
C VAL A 134 11.93 2.06 0.35
N LEU A 135 11.01 1.66 -0.54
CA LEU A 135 10.52 2.52 -1.62
C LEU A 135 9.99 3.86 -1.11
N VAL A 136 9.11 3.82 -0.11
CA VAL A 136 8.53 5.03 0.48
C VAL A 136 9.61 5.92 1.07
N LYS A 137 10.58 5.33 1.80
CA LYS A 137 11.67 6.07 2.42
C LYS A 137 12.63 6.68 1.41
N ILE A 138 12.91 5.97 0.33
CA ILE A 138 13.75 6.46 -0.77
C ILE A 138 13.17 7.77 -1.31
N VAL A 139 11.86 7.81 -1.60
CA VAL A 139 11.23 9.01 -2.17
C VAL A 139 11.11 10.13 -1.14
N GLN A 140 10.88 9.81 0.13
CA GLN A 140 10.77 10.82 1.20
C GLN A 140 12.09 11.55 1.50
N ILE A 141 13.22 10.85 1.43
CA ILE A 141 14.50 11.35 1.96
C ILE A 141 15.30 12.09 0.88
N LEU A 142 15.00 11.87 -0.41
CA LEU A 142 15.95 12.19 -1.47
C LEU A 142 15.39 13.10 -2.56
N PRO A 143 16.17 14.12 -2.96
CA PRO A 143 15.82 14.95 -4.09
C PRO A 143 15.99 14.18 -5.40
N GLU A 144 15.24 14.61 -6.40
CA GLU A 144 15.26 14.08 -7.75
C GLU A 144 16.69 14.05 -8.29
N HIS A 145 17.08 12.91 -8.90
CA HIS A 145 18.36 12.70 -9.57
C HIS A 145 19.62 12.53 -8.72
N LYS A 146 19.56 12.67 -7.39
CA LYS A 146 20.70 12.31 -6.53
C LYS A 146 20.66 10.81 -6.23
N GLY A 147 21.67 10.11 -6.75
CA GLY A 147 21.87 8.70 -6.46
C GLY A 147 21.95 8.41 -4.97
N ILE A 148 21.47 7.24 -4.55
CA ILE A 148 21.41 6.85 -3.14
C ILE A 148 22.61 5.95 -2.80
N SER A 149 23.35 6.32 -1.76
CA SER A 149 24.22 5.35 -1.10
C SER A 149 23.38 4.47 -0.17
N VAL A 150 23.41 3.16 -0.38
CA VAL A 150 22.72 2.15 0.46
C VAL A 150 23.02 2.39 1.95
N ARG A 151 24.27 2.73 2.30
CA ARG A 151 24.68 2.99 3.68
C ARG A 151 23.96 4.19 4.30
N ASN A 152 23.80 5.27 3.54
CA ASN A 152 23.13 6.47 4.03
C ASN A 152 21.63 6.22 4.23
N LEU A 153 21.00 5.49 3.28
CA LEU A 153 19.60 5.11 3.40
C LEU A 153 19.39 4.19 4.61
N ALA A 154 20.23 3.18 4.77
CA ALA A 154 20.21 2.25 5.89
C ALA A 154 20.35 2.97 7.24
N ALA A 155 21.29 3.92 7.34
CA ALA A 155 21.44 4.77 8.52
C ALA A 155 20.19 5.62 8.80
N ALA A 156 19.57 6.19 7.76
CA ALA A 156 18.38 7.04 7.91
C ALA A 156 17.14 6.27 8.37
N ILE A 157 17.01 4.99 8.01
CA ILE A 157 15.89 4.13 8.43
C ILE A 157 16.23 3.24 9.65
N GLY A 158 17.48 3.24 10.10
CA GLY A 158 17.96 2.44 11.24
C GLY A 158 18.03 0.94 10.95
N TRP A 159 18.30 0.55 9.70
CA TRP A 159 18.36 -0.86 9.28
C TRP A 159 19.77 -1.28 8.90
N GLU A 160 20.00 -2.60 8.83
CA GLU A 160 21.24 -3.17 8.31
C GLU A 160 21.41 -2.86 6.81
N PRO A 161 22.58 -2.37 6.36
CA PRO A 161 22.81 -2.03 4.95
C PRO A 161 22.54 -3.19 3.98
N ALA A 162 22.84 -4.43 4.38
CA ALA A 162 22.60 -5.61 3.55
C ALA A 162 21.10 -5.86 3.30
N LEU A 163 20.25 -5.59 4.29
CA LEU A 163 18.80 -5.71 4.15
C LEU A 163 18.26 -4.65 3.19
N VAL A 164 18.77 -3.42 3.31
CA VAL A 164 18.39 -2.31 2.40
C VAL A 164 18.83 -2.59 0.98
N ASP A 165 20.03 -3.14 0.79
CA ASP A 165 20.53 -3.55 -0.52
C ASP A 165 19.63 -4.62 -1.16
N ALA A 166 19.26 -5.66 -0.40
CA ALA A 166 18.34 -6.69 -0.87
C ALA A 166 16.97 -6.11 -1.28
N CYS A 167 16.42 -5.18 -0.50
CA CYS A 167 15.18 -4.48 -0.84
C CYS A 167 15.31 -3.65 -2.13
N ILE A 168 16.45 -2.98 -2.34
CA ILE A 168 16.72 -2.21 -3.57
C ILE A 168 16.81 -3.15 -4.78
N LEU A 169 17.44 -4.31 -4.65
CA LEU A 169 17.50 -5.30 -5.73
C LEU A 169 16.10 -5.83 -6.07
N GLU A 170 15.27 -6.06 -5.07
CA GLU A 170 13.88 -6.48 -5.24
C GLU A 170 13.05 -5.42 -5.99
N LEU A 171 13.16 -4.16 -5.55
CA LEU A 171 12.52 -3.01 -6.21
C LEU A 171 13.00 -2.85 -7.67
N HIS A 172 14.28 -3.07 -7.93
CA HIS A 172 14.83 -3.03 -9.28
C HIS A 172 14.29 -4.18 -10.15
N ALA A 173 14.20 -5.40 -9.62
CA ALA A 173 13.73 -6.57 -10.35
C ALA A 173 12.29 -6.42 -10.88
N VAL A 174 11.43 -5.71 -10.15
CA VAL A 174 10.05 -5.40 -10.58
C VAL A 174 9.93 -4.07 -11.35
N GLY A 175 11.05 -3.38 -11.58
CA GLY A 175 11.10 -2.09 -12.28
C GLY A 175 10.52 -0.92 -11.49
N ALA A 176 10.44 -1.00 -10.15
CA ALA A 176 10.00 0.11 -9.29
C ALA A 176 11.01 1.26 -9.25
N ILE A 177 12.29 0.93 -9.42
CA ILE A 177 13.41 1.87 -9.48
C ILE A 177 14.29 1.52 -10.68
N SER A 178 14.92 2.54 -11.26
CA SER A 178 16.02 2.31 -12.21
C SER A 178 17.36 2.36 -11.48
N GLN A 179 18.39 1.71 -12.02
CA GLN A 179 19.76 1.81 -11.54
C GLN A 179 20.62 2.54 -12.56
N LYS A 180 21.49 3.43 -12.10
CA LYS A 180 22.46 4.13 -12.95
C LYS A 180 23.68 3.23 -13.17
N TRP A 181 24.00 2.97 -14.43
CA TRP A 181 25.29 2.44 -14.84
C TRP A 181 26.33 3.55 -14.72
N PHE A 182 27.40 3.31 -13.97
CA PHE A 182 28.60 4.13 -14.06
C PHE A 182 29.60 3.41 -14.96
N GLY A 183 30.04 4.09 -16.02
CA GLY A 183 31.21 3.66 -16.77
C GLY A 183 32.46 4.00 -15.96
N ASP A 184 33.41 3.08 -15.89
CA ASP A 184 34.76 3.41 -15.46
C ASP A 184 35.33 4.43 -16.46
N ALA A 185 35.78 5.60 -15.98
CA ALA A 185 36.32 6.66 -16.83
C ALA A 185 37.57 6.20 -17.60
N GLU A 186 38.28 5.20 -17.08
CA GLU A 186 39.46 4.60 -17.73
C GLU A 186 39.10 3.38 -18.58
N ASN A 187 37.89 2.82 -18.44
CA ASN A 187 37.48 1.62 -19.15
C ASN A 187 35.96 1.59 -19.45
N PRO A 188 35.50 2.30 -20.50
CA PRO A 188 34.08 2.52 -20.78
C PRO A 188 33.24 1.24 -21.02
N GLU A 189 33.91 0.13 -21.36
CA GLU A 189 33.28 -1.18 -21.57
C GLU A 189 33.03 -1.94 -20.25
N ARG A 190 33.69 -1.54 -19.15
CA ARG A 190 33.42 -2.02 -17.79
C ARG A 190 32.40 -1.11 -17.12
N ARG A 191 31.13 -1.24 -17.51
CA ARG A 191 30.04 -0.65 -16.75
C ARG A 191 29.81 -1.48 -15.49
N THR A 192 29.98 -0.87 -14.33
CA THR A 192 29.67 -1.52 -13.05
C THR A 192 28.29 -1.03 -12.57
N LEU A 193 27.48 -1.97 -12.10
CA LEU A 193 26.29 -1.63 -11.31
C LEU A 193 26.83 -1.04 -10.00
N ASN A 194 26.84 0.28 -9.87
CA ASN A 194 26.95 0.88 -8.57
C ASN A 194 25.51 0.93 -8.06
N ASN A 195 25.17 0.28 -6.94
CA ASN A 195 23.83 0.12 -6.35
C ASN A 195 23.18 1.47 -5.96
N THR A 196 23.11 2.37 -6.91
CA THR A 196 22.70 3.76 -6.82
C THR A 196 21.35 3.85 -7.53
N PRO A 197 20.26 3.58 -6.81
CA PRO A 197 18.92 3.70 -7.38
C PRO A 197 18.65 5.14 -7.82
N VAL A 198 17.87 5.26 -8.89
CA VAL A 198 17.41 6.52 -9.47
C VAL A 198 15.90 6.58 -9.32
N ILE A 199 15.44 7.68 -8.72
CA ILE A 199 14.03 7.98 -8.56
C ILE A 199 13.50 8.54 -9.88
N THR A 200 12.52 7.85 -10.45
CA THR A 200 11.79 8.26 -11.66
C THR A 200 10.39 8.78 -11.29
N GLU A 201 9.66 9.40 -12.22
CA GLU A 201 8.24 9.73 -12.00
C GLU A 201 7.41 8.49 -11.67
N PHE A 202 7.68 7.37 -12.32
CA PHE A 202 7.05 6.10 -12.00
C PHE A 202 7.32 5.67 -10.55
N THR A 203 8.57 5.81 -10.09
CA THR A 203 8.96 5.52 -8.71
C THR A 203 8.21 6.41 -7.71
N LYS A 204 8.08 7.71 -8.00
CA LYS A 204 7.35 8.66 -7.15
C LYS A 204 5.86 8.35 -7.11
N SER A 205 5.27 8.11 -8.27
CA SER A 205 3.87 7.72 -8.41
C SER A 205 3.59 6.45 -7.61
N PHE A 206 4.43 5.42 -7.77
CA PHE A 206 4.29 4.19 -7.01
C PHE A 206 4.42 4.41 -5.50
N SER A 207 5.44 5.16 -5.08
CA SER A 207 5.63 5.52 -3.68
C SER A 207 4.42 6.27 -3.11
N LYS A 208 3.85 7.22 -3.85
CA LYS A 208 2.66 7.98 -3.44
C LYS A 208 1.47 7.04 -3.22
N ILE A 209 1.28 6.08 -4.13
CA ILE A 209 0.17 5.12 -4.08
C ILE A 209 0.23 4.25 -2.83
N VAL A 210 1.41 3.75 -2.47
CA VAL A 210 1.55 2.82 -1.36
C VAL A 210 1.80 3.55 -0.02
N SER A 211 1.99 4.87 -0.04
CA SER A 211 2.12 5.71 1.17
C SER A 211 0.77 6.02 1.80
N LEU A 212 0.78 6.38 3.09
CA LEU A 212 -0.41 6.96 3.73
C LEU A 212 -0.87 8.18 2.91
N PRO A 213 -2.18 8.30 2.64
CA PRO A 213 -2.72 9.47 1.94
C PRO A 213 -2.31 10.76 2.67
N ALA A 214 -1.87 11.77 1.92
CA ALA A 214 -1.57 13.09 2.48
C ALA A 214 -2.88 13.85 2.76
N GLY A 215 -2.99 14.49 3.92
CA GLY A 215 -4.12 15.35 4.32
C GLY A 215 -4.35 16.52 3.36
#